data_AF-A0A843C2T2-F1
#
_entry.id   AF-A0A843C2T2-F1
#
_cell.length_a   1.000
_cell.length_b   1.000
_cell.length_c   1.000
_cell.angle_alpha   90.00
_cell.angle_beta   90.00
_cell.angle_gamma   90.00
#
_symmetry.space_group_name_H-M   'P 1'
#
loop_
_entity.id
_entity.type
_entity.pdbx_description
1 polymer ?
#
loop_
_entity_poly.entity_id
_entity_poly.type
_entity_poly.pdbx_seq_one_letter_code
_entity_poly.pdbx_strand_id
1 'polypeptide(L)' 'MENVTLELIHKDLEFVKRELLEIKKHMVDIDSIMTEDDYKALQEYNIEKSEGKLTSHEELKKELCL' A
#
# COMPACT_ATOMS: atom_id res chain seq x y z
N MET A 1 -1.82 36.30 32.30
CA MET A 1 -2.55 35.16 31.73
C MET A 1 -3.07 35.60 30.39
N GLU A 2 -2.63 34.96 29.31
CA GLU A 2 -3.27 35.16 28.02
C GLU A 2 -4.69 34.59 28.07
N ASN A 3 -5.66 35.37 27.60
CA ASN A 3 -7.04 34.91 27.46
C ASN A 3 -7.12 34.05 26.19
N VAL A 4 -7.21 32.73 26.38
CA VAL A 4 -7.46 31.79 25.29
C VAL A 4 -8.96 31.70 25.07
N THR A 5 -9.39 31.97 23.83
CA THR A 5 -10.80 31.83 23.44
C THR A 5 -11.05 30.46 22.85
N LEU A 6 -12.30 29.98 22.95
CA LEU A 6 -12.72 28.71 22.35
C LEU A 6 -12.52 28.72 20.82
N GLU A 7 -12.67 29.89 20.19
CA GLU A 7 -12.45 30.08 18.76
C GLU A 7 -10.99 29.84 18.36
N LEU A 8 -10.04 30.33 19.17
CA LEU A 8 -8.61 30.08 18.98
C LEU A 8 -8.30 28.58 19.05
N ILE A 9 -8.84 27.90 20.07
CA ILE A 9 -8.66 26.45 20.25
C ILE A 9 -9.23 25.69 19.04
N HIS A 10 -10.42 26.04 18.58
CA HIS A 10 -11.05 25.36 17.45
C HIS A 10 -10.26 25.54 16.15
N LYS A 11 -9.70 26.74 15.93
CA LYS A 11 -8.86 27.02 14.76
C LYS A 11 -7.56 26.20 14.79
N ASP A 12 -6.92 26.11 15.94
CA ASP A 12 -5.69 25.34 16.10
C ASP A 12 -5.93 23.84 15.94
N LEU A 13 -7.06 23.34 16.45
CA LEU A 13 -7.47 21.94 16.27
C LEU A 13 -7.73 21.59 14.81
N GLU A 14 -8.42 22.45 14.06
CA GLU A 14 -8.63 22.23 12.62
C GLU A 14 -7.32 22.32 11.83
N PHE A 15 -6.40 23.18 12.23
CA PHE A 15 -5.06 23.22 11.66
C PHE A 15 -4.32 21.89 11.87
N VAL A 16 -4.23 21.42 13.12
CA VAL A 16 -3.56 20.14 13.46
C VAL A 16 -4.18 18.96 12.72
N LYS A 17 -5.51 18.91 12.64
CA LYS A 17 -6.24 17.87 11.90
C LYS A 17 -5.90 17.87 10.41
N ARG A 18 -5.80 19.05 9.78
CA ARG A 18 -5.42 19.17 8.37
C ARG A 18 -4.01 18.66 8.12
N GLU A 19 -3.05 19.05 8.96
CA GLU A 19 -1.66 18.60 8.84
C GLU A 19 -1.55 17.08 9.04
N LEU A 20 -2.29 16.50 10.00
CA LEU A 20 -2.33 15.05 10.21
C LEU A 20 -2.91 14.29 9.01
N LEU A 21 -3.91 14.85 8.33
CA LEU A 21 -4.47 14.25 7.12
C LEU A 21 -3.45 14.26 5.97
N GLU A 22 -2.70 15.34 5.81
CA GLU A 22 -1.67 15.44 4.77
C GLU A 22 -0.51 14.47 5.04
N ILE A 23 -0.08 14.34 6.29
CA ILE A 23 0.93 13.34 6.69
C ILE A 23 0.43 11.93 6.37
N LYS A 24 -0.79 11.58 6.78
CA LYS A 24 -1.37 10.25 6.53
C LYS A 24 -1.48 9.92 5.03
N LYS A 25 -1.75 10.92 4.19
CA LYS A 25 -1.82 10.73 2.73
C LYS A 25 -0.48 10.33 2.13
N HIS A 26 0.63 10.86 2.68
CA HIS A 26 1.99 10.57 2.22
C HIS A 26 2.69 9.48 3.04
N MET A 27 2.07 9.00 4.11
CA MET A 27 2.41 7.72 4.73
C MET A 27 1.96 6.59 3.80
N VAL A 28 2.64 6.48 2.66
CA VAL A 28 2.63 5.28 1.83
C VAL A 28 3.44 4.25 2.60
N ASP A 29 2.84 3.10 2.87
CA ASP A 29 3.54 1.98 3.46
C ASP A 29 4.69 1.60 2.51
N ILE A 30 5.93 1.74 2.97
CA ILE A 30 7.14 1.51 2.17
C ILE A 30 7.18 0.06 1.68
N ASP A 31 6.52 -0.86 2.40
CA ASP A 31 6.35 -2.26 2.03
C ASP A 31 5.29 -2.48 0.92
N SER A 32 4.58 -1.42 0.51
CA SER A 32 3.62 -1.43 -0.62
C SER A 32 4.24 -0.96 -1.94
N ILE A 33 5.47 -0.45 -1.92
CA ILE A 33 6.14 0.02 -3.14
C ILE A 33 6.76 -1.21 -3.81
N MET A 34 6.05 -1.75 -4.80
CA MET A 34 6.63 -2.73 -5.72
C MET A 34 7.89 -2.13 -6.34
N THR A 35 9.00 -2.86 -6.25
CA THR A 35 10.18 -2.51 -7.05
C THR A 35 9.84 -2.66 -8.54
N GLU A 36 10.66 -2.08 -9.41
CA GLU A 36 10.48 -2.27 -10.86
C GLU A 36 10.51 -3.75 -11.25
N ASP A 37 11.30 -4.56 -10.54
CA ASP A 37 11.41 -5.98 -10.81
C ASP A 37 10.18 -6.74 -10.32
N ASP A 38 9.61 -6.37 -9.17
CA ASP A 38 8.31 -6.91 -8.74
C ASP A 38 7.20 -6.60 -9.75
N TYR A 39 7.21 -5.37 -10.31
CA TYR A 39 6.24 -4.98 -11.32
C TYR A 39 6.40 -5.81 -12.61
N LYS A 40 7.63 -6.01 -13.08
CA LYS A 40 7.90 -6.88 -14.24
C LYS A 40 7.47 -8.32 -13.99
N ALA A 41 7.79 -8.88 -12.82
CA ALA A 41 7.38 -10.23 -12.45
C ALA A 41 5.84 -10.40 -12.44
N LEU A 42 5.12 -9.38 -11.98
CA LEU A 42 3.65 -9.38 -12.03
C LEU A 42 3.11 -9.31 -13.47
N GLN A 43 3.75 -8.53 -14.35
CA GLN A 43 3.37 -8.48 -15.77
C GLN A 43 3.60 -9.84 -16.45
N GLU A 44 4.75 -10.47 -16.23
CA GLU A 44 5.07 -11.80 -16.73
C GLU A 44 4.05 -12.84 -16.25
N TYR A 45 3.74 -12.84 -14.95
CA TYR A 45 2.69 -13.69 -14.38
C TYR A 45 1.34 -13.52 -15.09
N ASN A 46 0.92 -12.27 -15.35
CA ASN A 46 -0.36 -12.01 -16.02
C ASN A 46 -0.38 -12.54 -17.46
N ILE A 47 0.74 -12.46 -18.17
CA ILE A 47 0.91 -13.03 -19.51
C ILE A 47 0.79 -14.56 -19.42
N GLU A 48 1.58 -15.21 -18.57
CA GLU A 48 1.57 -16.66 -18.38
C GLU A 48 0.19 -17.19 -17.98
N LYS A 49 -0.52 -16.45 -17.13
CA LYS A 49 -1.90 -16.73 -16.75
C LYS A 49 -2.85 -16.70 -17.94
N SER A 50 -2.75 -15.65 -18.77
CA SER A 50 -3.59 -15.51 -19.96
C SER A 50 -3.31 -16.59 -21.01
N GLU A 51 -2.08 -17.10 -21.05
CA GLU A 51 -1.64 -18.17 -21.93
C GLU A 51 -1.91 -19.57 -21.36
N GLY A 52 -2.43 -19.68 -20.14
CA GLY A 52 -2.74 -20.96 -19.51
C GLY A 52 -1.51 -21.78 -19.09
N LYS A 53 -0.37 -21.11 -18.88
CA LYS A 53 0.91 -21.76 -18.50
C LYS A 53 1.01 -22.08 -17.00
N LEU A 54 0.11 -21.55 -16.19
CA LEU A 54 0.13 -21.77 -14.74
C LEU A 54 -0.30 -23.20 -14.40
N THR A 55 0.45 -23.83 -13.51
CA THR A 55 0.08 -25.11 -12.87
C THR A 55 -0.45 -24.86 -11.46
N SER A 56 -1.31 -25.74 -10.95
CA SER A 56 -1.73 -25.63 -9.55
C SER A 56 -0.61 -26.07 -8.60
N HIS A 57 -0.62 -25.54 -7.38
CA HIS A 57 0.36 -25.92 -6.36
C HIS A 57 0.36 -27.43 -6.06
N GLU A 58 -0.82 -28.05 -6.10
CA GLU A 58 -0.98 -29.49 -5.85
C GLU A 58 -0.47 -30.34 -7.03
N GLU A 59 -0.57 -29.85 -8.26
CA GLU A 59 0.03 -30.50 -9.43
C GLU A 59 1.56 -30.34 -9.41
N LEU A 60 2.06 -29.14 -9.10
CA LEU A 60 3.50 -28.88 -8.98
C LEU A 60 4.17 -29.78 -7.93
N LYS A 61 3.55 -29.98 -6.76
CA LYS A 61 4.07 -30.89 -5.74
C LYS A 61 4.22 -32.32 -6.26
N LYS A 62 3.21 -32.81 -6.99
CA LYS A 62 3.25 -34.15 -7.60
C LYS A 62 4.38 -34.27 -8.61
N GLU A 63 4.61 -33.24 -9.43
CA GLU A 63 5.71 -33.19 -10.39
C GLU A 63 7.09 -33.19 -9.71
N LEU A 64 7.21 -32.50 -8.58
CA LEU A 64 8.45 -32.39 -7.81
C LEU A 64 8.65 -33.54 -6.81
N CYS A 65 7.73 -34.49 -6.74
CA CYS A 65 7.72 -35.58 -5.74
C CYS A 65 7.78 -35.08 -4.29
N LEU A 66 7.11 -33.96 -4.00
CA LEU A 66 7.01 -33.31 -2.68
C LEU A 66 5.65 -33.55 -2.01
#